data_AF-A0A925QR98-F1
#
_entry.id   AF-A0A925QR98-F1
#
_cell.length_a   1.000
_cell.length_b   1.000
_cell.length_c   1.000
_cell.angle_alpha   90.00
_cell.angle_beta   90.00
_cell.angle_gamma   90.00
#
_symmetry.space_group_name_H-M   'P 1'
#
loop_
_entity.id
_entity.type
_entity.pdbx_description
1 polymer ?
#
loop_
_entity_poly.entity_id
_entity_poly.type
_entity_poly.pdbx_seq_one_letter_code
_entity_poly.pdbx_strand_id
1 'polypeptide(L)'
;LRDLSPTALAAKRPAFDDARLEELLFRYRARNFADTLTSSEQERWHRHRVDRLLNGSGGTLTLAAFFERIDTLAEAAAEGDDERSQTILGALYDYAEGIAPEMV
;
A
#
# COMPACT_ATOMS: atom_id res chain seq x y z
N LEU A 1 17.21 0.95 17.81
CA LEU A 1 15.81 1.16 17.35
C LEU A 1 15.15 -0.15 16.93
N ARG A 2 15.83 -1.00 16.14
CA ARG A 2 15.25 -2.25 15.61
C ARG A 2 14.89 -3.29 16.69
N ASP A 3 15.59 -3.28 17.82
CA ASP A 3 15.35 -4.23 18.92
C ASP A 3 14.24 -3.80 19.88
N LEU A 4 13.60 -2.65 19.62
CA LEU A 4 12.51 -2.15 20.45
C LEU A 4 11.20 -2.85 20.09
N SER A 5 10.35 -3.07 21.08
CA SER A 5 8.96 -3.44 20.83
C SER A 5 8.24 -2.34 20.04
N PRO A 6 7.14 -2.66 19.31
CA PRO A 6 6.39 -1.67 18.54
C PRO A 6 5.96 -0.45 19.36
N THR A 7 5.42 -0.68 20.56
CA THR A 7 4.99 0.38 21.48
C THR A 7 6.17 1.23 21.96
N ALA A 8 7.30 0.60 22.31
CA ALA A 8 8.50 1.32 22.72
C ALA A 8 9.09 2.14 21.57
N LEU A 9 9.06 1.61 20.34
CA LEU A 9 9.50 2.30 19.14
C LEU A 9 8.62 3.53 18.84
N ALA A 10 7.31 3.43 19.00
CA ALA A 10 6.37 4.54 18.81
C ALA A 10 6.57 5.69 19.80
N ALA A 11 7.02 5.39 21.02
CA ALA A 11 7.34 6.39 22.03
C ALA A 11 8.70 7.08 21.81
N LYS A 12 9.60 6.52 20.99
CA LYS A 12 10.91 7.13 20.72
C LYS A 12 10.78 8.35 19.80
N ARG A 13 11.65 9.32 20.05
CA ARG A 13 11.88 10.51 19.20
C ARG A 13 13.38 10.61 18.92
N PRO A 14 13.93 9.72 18.08
CA PRO A 14 15.34 9.78 17.71
C PRO A 14 15.59 11.04 16.88
N ALA A 15 16.71 11.73 17.12
CA ALA A 15 17.25 12.73 16.21
C ALA A 15 18.20 12.02 15.25
N PHE A 16 17.94 12.11 13.95
CA PHE A 16 18.79 11.54 12.91
C PHE A 16 19.58 12.65 12.22
N ASP A 17 20.85 12.38 11.91
CA ASP A 17 21.64 13.28 11.07
C ASP A 17 21.17 13.23 9.60
N ASP A 18 20.67 12.08 9.15
CA ASP A 18 20.09 11.91 7.81
C ASP A 18 18.58 12.16 7.85
N ALA A 19 18.16 13.26 7.21
CA ALA A 19 16.77 13.71 7.13
C ALA A 19 15.81 12.66 6.52
N ARG A 20 16.31 11.68 5.75
CA ARG A 20 15.48 10.63 5.15
C ARG A 20 14.97 9.63 6.18
N LEU A 21 15.68 9.48 7.31
CA LEU A 21 15.40 8.43 8.29
C LEU A 21 14.13 8.70 9.11
N GLU A 22 13.75 9.96 9.29
CA GLU A 22 12.49 10.31 9.97
C GLU A 22 11.28 9.77 9.20
N GLU A 23 11.21 10.07 7.90
CA GLU A 23 10.15 9.59 7.01
C GLU A 23 10.20 8.07 6.88
N LEU A 24 11.39 7.47 6.80
CA LEU A 24 11.55 6.02 6.72
C LEU A 24 11.04 5.31 7.98
N LEU A 25 11.36 5.84 9.17
CA LEU A 25 10.87 5.31 10.44
C LEU A 25 9.35 5.40 10.56
N PHE A 26 8.77 6.54 10.13
CA PHE A 26 7.32 6.70 10.08
C PHE A 26 6.66 5.65 9.18
N ARG A 27 7.14 5.50 7.94
CA ARG A 27 6.62 4.50 6.99
C ARG A 27 6.80 3.06 7.48
N TYR A 28 7.91 2.78 8.15
CA TYR A 28 8.16 1.47 8.75
C TYR A 28 7.13 1.16 9.84
N ARG A 29 6.88 2.10 10.77
CA ARG A 29 5.83 1.95 11.78
C ARG A 29 4.45 1.79 11.13
N ALA A 30 4.12 2.62 10.16
CA ALA A 30 2.80 2.61 9.55
C ALA A 30 2.47 1.32 8.79
N ARG A 31 3.47 0.67 8.18
CA ARG A 31 3.30 -0.60 7.46
C ARG A 31 3.27 -1.82 8.37
N ASN A 32 4.05 -1.83 9.45
CA ASN A 32 4.26 -3.02 10.26
C ASN A 32 3.50 -2.99 11.59
N PHE A 33 3.20 -1.80 12.11
CA PHE A 33 2.67 -1.58 13.45
C PHE A 33 1.62 -0.46 13.43
N ALA A 34 0.62 -0.57 12.54
CA ALA A 34 -0.39 0.46 12.32
C ALA A 34 -1.14 0.87 13.60
N ASP A 35 -1.37 -0.07 14.51
CA ASP A 35 -2.04 0.15 15.81
C ASP A 35 -1.24 1.08 16.75
N THR A 36 0.04 1.29 16.48
CA THR A 36 0.90 2.19 17.26
C THR A 36 0.88 3.63 16.75
N LEU A 37 0.15 3.91 15.67
CA LEU A 37 0.00 5.25 15.14
C LEU A 37 -1.04 6.04 15.93
N THR A 38 -0.74 7.30 16.25
CA THR A 38 -1.75 8.24 16.74
C THR A 38 -2.80 8.53 15.66
N SER A 39 -3.96 9.09 16.03
CA SER A 39 -4.99 9.46 15.05
C SER A 39 -4.47 10.41 13.96
N SER A 40 -3.60 11.36 14.30
CA SER A 40 -2.96 12.26 13.32
C SER A 40 -1.97 11.55 12.41
N GLU A 41 -1.23 10.56 12.93
CA GLU A 41 -0.34 9.72 12.15
C GLU A 41 -1.12 8.77 11.21
N GLN A 42 -2.26 8.24 11.67
CA GLN A 42 -3.17 7.44 10.86
C GLN A 42 -3.73 8.26 9.69
N GLU A 43 -4.17 9.50 9.93
CA GLU A 43 -4.65 10.39 8.86
C GLU A 43 -3.54 10.72 7.85
N ARG A 44 -2.32 11.02 8.34
CA ARG A 44 -1.15 11.21 7.46
C ARG A 44 -0.86 9.97 6.63
N TRP A 45 -0.96 8.78 7.23
CA TRP A 45 -0.74 7.52 6.53
C TRP A 45 -1.84 7.23 5.51
N HIS A 46 -3.10 7.51 5.84
CA HIS A 46 -4.23 7.37 4.95
C HIS A 46 -4.05 8.22 3.70
N ARG A 47 -3.76 9.51 3.85
CA ARG A 47 -3.45 10.40 2.73
C ARG A 47 -2.26 9.93 1.89
N HIS A 48 -1.20 9.42 2.52
CA HIS A 48 -0.09 8.82 1.79
C HIS A 48 -0.52 7.61 0.96
N ARG A 49 -1.38 6.74 1.50
CA ARG A 49 -1.94 5.58 0.77
C ARG A 49 -2.77 6.04 -0.42
N VAL A 50 -3.67 7.01 -0.21
CA VAL A 50 -4.50 7.61 -1.27
C VAL A 50 -3.61 8.21 -2.37
N ASP A 51 -2.61 9.01 -2.03
CA ASP A 51 -1.72 9.62 -3.02
C ASP A 51 -0.95 8.58 -3.83
N ARG A 52 -0.60 7.43 -3.23
CA ARG A 52 0.14 6.37 -3.91
C ARG A 52 -0.77 5.51 -4.79
N LEU A 53 -1.92 5.11 -4.27
CA LEU A 53 -2.84 4.21 -4.94
C LEU A 53 -3.69 4.91 -6.01
N LEU A 54 -4.06 6.18 -5.80
CA LEU A 54 -5.00 6.89 -6.68
C LEU A 54 -4.30 7.90 -7.57
N ASN A 55 -3.38 8.68 -6.97
CA ASN A 55 -2.76 9.82 -7.64
C ASN A 55 -1.41 9.48 -8.27
N GLY A 56 -0.93 8.24 -8.14
CA GLY A 56 0.31 7.77 -8.75
C GLY A 56 1.58 8.45 -8.21
N SER A 57 1.51 9.01 -7.00
CA SER A 57 2.60 9.80 -6.43
C SER A 57 3.92 9.00 -6.36
N GLY A 58 5.01 9.64 -6.80
CA GLY A 58 6.30 8.95 -6.89
C GLY A 58 6.34 7.84 -7.94
N GLY A 59 5.53 7.97 -9.01
CA GLY A 59 5.55 7.09 -10.17
C GLY A 59 4.94 5.70 -9.91
N THR A 60 3.99 5.60 -8.98
CA THR A 60 3.27 4.33 -8.75
C THR A 60 2.20 4.08 -9.79
N LEU A 61 1.96 2.79 -10.03
CA LEU A 61 0.76 2.33 -10.72
C LEU A 61 -0.47 2.68 -9.88
N THR A 62 -1.41 3.40 -10.48
CA THR A 62 -2.69 3.72 -9.84
C THR A 62 -3.62 2.51 -9.90
N LEU A 63 -4.62 2.47 -9.01
CA LEU A 63 -5.64 1.42 -9.04
C LEU A 63 -6.42 1.44 -10.36
N ALA A 64 -6.72 2.62 -10.92
CA ALA A 64 -7.34 2.73 -12.24
C ALA A 64 -6.49 2.04 -13.34
N ALA A 65 -5.20 2.38 -13.43
CA ALA A 65 -4.30 1.76 -14.40
C ALA A 65 -4.04 0.27 -14.11
N PHE A 66 -4.12 -0.15 -12.85
CA PHE A 66 -4.04 -1.54 -12.45
C PHE A 66 -5.25 -2.35 -12.94
N PHE A 67 -6.47 -1.84 -12.75
CA PHE A 67 -7.70 -2.49 -13.24
C PHE A 67 -7.72 -2.56 -14.76
N GLU A 68 -7.41 -1.48 -15.47
CA GLU A 68 -7.28 -1.50 -16.95
C GLU A 68 -6.29 -2.58 -17.42
N ARG A 69 -5.19 -2.76 -16.68
CA ARG A 69 -4.20 -3.79 -17.00
C ARG A 69 -4.71 -5.20 -16.71
N ILE A 70 -5.48 -5.39 -15.64
CA ILE A 70 -6.13 -6.66 -15.34
C ILE A 70 -7.11 -7.03 -16.46
N ASP A 71 -7.97 -6.11 -16.87
CA ASP A 71 -8.97 -6.34 -17.92
C ASP A 71 -8.30 -6.79 -19.23
N THR A 72 -7.27 -6.07 -19.66
CA THR A 72 -6.49 -6.42 -20.86
C THR A 72 -5.88 -7.83 -20.77
N LEU A 73 -5.38 -8.21 -19.60
CA LEU A 73 -4.76 -9.53 -19.39
C LEU A 73 -5.82 -10.64 -19.27
N ALA A 74 -6.99 -10.33 -18.73
CA ALA A 74 -8.09 -11.27 -18.57
C ALA A 74 -8.69 -11.64 -19.93
N GLU A 75 -8.85 -10.66 -20.82
CA GLU A 75 -9.25 -10.90 -22.22
C GLU A 75 -8.28 -11.84 -22.92
N ALA A 76 -6.97 -11.55 -22.88
CA ALA A 76 -5.95 -12.40 -23.49
C ALA A 76 -5.90 -13.82 -22.88
N ALA A 77 -6.10 -13.94 -21.57
CA ALA A 77 -6.13 -15.23 -20.88
C ALA A 77 -7.39 -16.05 -21.24
N ALA A 78 -8.52 -15.39 -21.50
CA ALA A 78 -9.75 -16.04 -21.96
C ALA A 78 -9.60 -16.53 -23.41
N GLU A 79 -9.00 -15.74 -24.30
CA GLU A 79 -8.71 -16.15 -25.68
C GLU A 79 -7.75 -17.35 -25.76
N GLY A 80 -6.80 -17.41 -24.82
CA GLY A 80 -5.80 -18.49 -24.74
C GLY A 80 -6.21 -19.71 -23.92
N ASP A 81 -7.42 -19.74 -23.34
CA ASP A 81 -7.89 -20.78 -22.41
C ASP A 81 -6.93 -21.01 -21.21
N ASP A 82 -6.30 -19.93 -20.73
CA ASP A 82 -5.36 -19.97 -19.60
C ASP A 82 -6.10 -19.77 -18.26
N GLU A 83 -6.68 -20.86 -17.77
CA GLU A 83 -7.43 -20.91 -16.50
C GLU A 83 -6.61 -20.42 -15.30
N ARG A 84 -5.29 -20.66 -15.29
CA ARG A 84 -4.41 -20.24 -14.20
C ARG A 84 -4.29 -18.72 -14.16
N SER A 85 -4.08 -18.10 -15.32
CA SER A 85 -4.02 -16.65 -15.42
C SER A 85 -5.35 -16.01 -15.01
N GLN A 86 -6.49 -16.55 -15.47
CA GLN A 86 -7.82 -16.07 -15.06
C GLN A 86 -8.01 -16.12 -13.54
N THR A 87 -7.60 -17.23 -12.90
CA THR A 87 -7.66 -17.37 -11.44
C THR A 87 -6.81 -16.33 -10.71
N ILE A 88 -5.58 -16.10 -11.17
CA ILE A 88 -4.68 -15.11 -10.55
C ILE A 88 -5.23 -13.69 -10.73
N LEU A 89 -5.74 -13.37 -11.92
CA LEU A 89 -6.29 -12.05 -12.22
C LEU A 89 -7.54 -11.74 -11.38
N GLY A 90 -8.43 -12.72 -11.19
CA GLY A 90 -9.55 -12.59 -10.26
C GLY A 90 -9.10 -12.30 -8.82
N ALA A 91 -8.13 -13.07 -8.31
CA ALA A 91 -7.58 -12.84 -6.96
C ALA A 91 -6.90 -11.46 -6.81
N LEU A 92 -6.29 -10.94 -7.87
CA LEU A 92 -5.72 -9.58 -7.89
C LEU A 92 -6.80 -8.50 -7.85
N TYR A 93 -7.92 -8.74 -8.52
CA TYR A 93 -9.08 -7.85 -8.49
C TYR A 93 -9.67 -7.78 -7.09
N ASP A 94 -9.98 -8.93 -6.48
CA ASP A 94 -10.52 -9.03 -5.12
C ASP A 94 -9.61 -8.35 -4.08
N TYR A 95 -8.29 -8.53 -4.22
CA TYR A 95 -7.32 -7.88 -3.35
C TYR A 95 -7.36 -6.36 -3.49
N ALA A 96 -7.46 -5.84 -4.71
CA ALA A 96 -7.52 -4.40 -4.97
C ALA A 96 -8.78 -3.75 -4.38
N GLU A 97 -9.94 -4.40 -4.50
CA GLU A 97 -11.18 -3.96 -3.83
C GLU A 97 -11.03 -3.96 -2.31
N GLY A 98 -10.44 -5.00 -1.74
CA GLY A 98 -10.26 -5.13 -0.29
C GLY A 98 -9.36 -4.05 0.34
N ILE A 99 -8.36 -3.55 -0.38
CA ILE A 99 -7.44 -2.52 0.15
C ILE A 99 -7.94 -1.08 -0.08
N ALA A 100 -8.94 -0.88 -0.94
CA ALA A 100 -9.51 0.42 -1.27
C ALA A 100 -11.05 0.36 -1.41
N PRO A 101 -11.79 0.04 -0.33
CA PRO A 101 -13.23 -0.19 -0.39
C PRO A 101 -14.03 1.09 -0.69
N GLU A 102 -13.47 2.28 -0.49
CA GLU A 102 -14.13 3.56 -0.78
C GLU A 102 -14.15 3.92 -2.29
N MET A 103 -13.67 3.03 -3.15
CA MET A 103 -13.58 3.23 -4.60
C MET A 103 -14.49 2.31 -5.43
N VAL A 104 -15.19 1.37 -4.79
CA VAL A 104 -16.20 0.52 -5.43
C VAL A 104 -17.58 1.15 -5.22
#